data_AF-A0A0W0UH93-F1
#
_entry.id   AF-A0A0W0UH93-F1
#
_cell.length_a   1.000
_cell.length_b   1.000
_cell.length_c   1.000
_cell.angle_alpha   90.00
_cell.angle_beta   90.00
_cell.angle_gamma   90.00
#
_symmetry.space_group_name_H-M   'P 1'
#
loop_
_entity.id
_entity.type
_entity.pdbx_description
1 polymer ?
#
loop_
_entity_poly.entity_id
_entity_poly.type
_entity_poly.pdbx_seq_one_letter_code
_entity_poly.pdbx_strand_id
1 'polypeptide(L)'
;MNMPDTLRISTYNINWGKGPWKLTSPTTSMDALRQTNADIILLQETTPFWQEMLEKNFGKRYPYRYFQHHNNAGGLAVIAKFPCETIEYIHPQIGWHPIWIFKSDTSLGPIQFANLHLTPPLVNESSMGFMFHALFTSPPIRLQEIYHVKQCLQPEIPTIIAGDFNEGDNGGVVNYLRNQNFIDALNATQFKGYTWRWRIAILCFRERLDRMFSSPSLKPVNSEVIYDGDSDHFPLLVDFVKAKN
;
A
#
# COMPACT_ATOMS: atom_id res chain seq x y z
N MET A 1 18.76 -28.25 -3.10
CA MET A 1 17.79 -27.56 -3.97
C MET A 1 18.01 -26.08 -3.79
N ASN A 2 18.24 -25.32 -4.87
CA ASN A 2 18.29 -23.86 -4.77
C ASN A 2 16.91 -23.36 -4.34
N MET A 3 16.87 -22.43 -3.38
CA MET A 3 15.63 -21.74 -3.05
C MET A 3 15.15 -20.98 -4.29
N PRO A 4 13.84 -20.93 -4.56
CA PRO A 4 13.32 -20.15 -5.66
C PRO A 4 13.67 -18.67 -5.44
N ASP A 5 13.96 -17.96 -6.53
CA ASP A 5 14.08 -16.50 -6.49
C ASP A 5 12.81 -15.92 -5.88
N THR A 6 13.01 -14.99 -4.95
CA THR A 6 11.93 -14.34 -4.19
C THR A 6 12.01 -12.85 -4.44
N LEU A 7 10.84 -12.20 -4.54
CA LEU A 7 10.71 -10.75 -4.61
C LEU A 7 9.93 -10.27 -3.39
N ARG A 8 10.58 -9.46 -2.55
CA ARG A 8 9.96 -8.89 -1.34
C ARG A 8 9.38 -7.52 -1.64
N ILE A 9 8.08 -7.36 -1.46
CA ILE A 9 7.38 -6.09 -1.62
C ILE A 9 6.96 -5.59 -0.25
N SER A 10 7.05 -4.28 -0.04
CA SER A 10 6.43 -3.63 1.12
C SER A 10 5.47 -2.53 0.69
N THR A 11 4.37 -2.35 1.42
CA THR A 11 3.51 -1.17 1.33
C THR A 11 3.40 -0.52 2.70
N TYR A 12 3.39 0.81 2.74
CA TYR A 12 3.33 1.56 3.99
C TYR A 12 2.74 2.97 3.79
N ASN A 13 1.56 3.23 4.38
CA ASN A 13 1.10 4.58 4.62
C ASN A 13 1.98 5.21 5.72
N ILE A 14 2.93 6.05 5.32
CA ILE A 14 4.05 6.47 6.19
C ILE A 14 3.69 7.66 7.09
N ASN A 15 2.59 8.33 6.81
CA ASN A 15 2.22 9.55 7.47
C ASN A 15 1.09 9.32 8.47
N TRP A 16 0.90 10.31 9.34
CA TRP A 16 -0.24 10.35 10.23
C TRP A 16 -0.99 11.67 10.03
N GLY A 17 -2.27 11.57 9.67
CA GLY A 17 -3.15 12.71 9.47
C GLY A 17 -3.40 13.49 10.78
N LYS A 18 -2.83 14.70 10.88
CA LYS A 18 -3.27 15.84 11.73
C LYS A 18 -3.60 15.61 13.23
N GLY A 19 -3.26 14.51 13.88
CA GLY A 19 -3.52 14.41 15.32
C GLY A 19 -2.51 15.19 16.18
N PRO A 20 -2.71 15.26 17.51
CA PRO A 20 -1.98 16.16 18.41
C PRO A 20 -0.50 15.81 18.64
N TRP A 21 -0.03 14.65 18.16
CA TRP A 21 1.38 14.27 18.24
C TRP A 21 2.16 14.95 17.11
N LYS A 22 3.12 15.80 17.46
CA LYS A 22 4.21 16.14 16.54
C LYS A 22 4.78 14.81 16.03
N LEU A 23 5.05 14.66 14.73
CA LEU A 23 5.98 13.63 14.24
C LEU A 23 7.23 13.72 15.12
N THR A 24 7.33 12.83 16.11
CA THR A 24 8.26 13.01 17.22
C THR A 24 9.62 12.48 16.84
N SER A 25 9.70 11.52 15.90
CA SER A 25 10.97 11.14 15.29
C SER A 25 10.81 10.46 13.93
N PRO A 26 11.07 11.15 12.80
CA PRO A 26 11.06 10.48 11.49
C PRO A 26 12.06 9.31 11.43
N THR A 27 13.01 9.23 12.37
CA THR A 27 13.93 8.09 12.51
C THR A 27 13.22 6.77 12.72
N THR A 28 12.12 6.70 13.49
CA THR A 28 11.43 5.43 13.76
C THR A 28 10.82 4.87 12.47
N SER A 29 10.17 5.71 11.67
CA SER A 29 9.65 5.31 10.35
C SER A 29 10.79 4.91 9.41
N MET A 30 11.96 5.57 9.48
CA MET A 30 13.14 5.12 8.73
C MET A 30 13.67 3.78 9.25
N ASP A 31 13.66 3.51 10.55
CA ASP A 31 14.09 2.24 11.12
C ASP A 31 13.13 1.10 10.76
N ALA A 32 11.83 1.34 10.82
CA ALA A 32 10.82 0.42 10.33
C ALA A 32 11.03 0.09 8.85
N LEU A 33 11.26 1.11 8.01
CA LEU A 33 11.58 0.92 6.59
C LEU A 33 12.89 0.15 6.37
N ARG A 34 13.93 0.37 7.19
CA ARG A 34 15.19 -0.40 7.11
C ARG A 34 14.99 -1.88 7.41
N GLN A 35 14.16 -2.18 8.41
CA GLN A 35 13.81 -3.54 8.81
C GLN A 35 13.09 -4.30 7.68
N THR A 36 12.37 -3.60 6.78
CA THR A 36 11.64 -4.27 5.70
C THR A 36 12.55 -5.14 4.83
N ASN A 37 13.76 -4.65 4.53
CA ASN A 37 14.64 -5.21 3.50
C ASN A 37 13.92 -5.51 2.16
N ALA A 38 12.84 -4.78 1.86
CA ALA A 38 12.08 -5.01 0.65
C ALA A 38 12.90 -4.67 -0.60
N ASP A 39 12.55 -5.25 -1.73
CA ASP A 39 13.12 -4.92 -3.03
C ASP A 39 12.44 -3.69 -3.64
N ILE A 40 11.14 -3.55 -3.40
CA ILE A 40 10.33 -2.39 -3.79
C ILE A 40 9.44 -2.03 -2.60
N ILE A 41 9.42 -0.75 -2.23
CA ILE A 41 8.55 -0.19 -1.20
C ILE A 41 7.59 0.80 -1.86
N LEU A 42 6.30 0.56 -1.66
CA LEU A 42 5.19 1.40 -2.08
C LEU A 42 4.76 2.25 -0.89
N LEU A 43 4.73 3.56 -1.06
CA LEU A 43 4.44 4.49 0.04
C LEU A 43 3.21 5.32 -0.29
N GLN A 44 2.36 5.48 0.73
CA GLN A 44 1.20 6.36 0.71
C GLN A 44 1.42 7.52 1.69
N GLU A 45 0.63 8.58 1.50
CA GLU A 45 0.71 9.83 2.25
C GLU A 45 2.07 10.53 2.31
N THR A 46 2.84 10.38 1.24
CA THR A 46 4.13 11.05 1.15
C THR A 46 3.98 12.55 0.92
N THR A 47 4.94 13.31 1.45
CA THR A 47 5.04 14.77 1.35
C THR A 47 6.47 15.13 0.91
N PRO A 48 6.75 16.39 0.53
CA PRO A 48 8.13 16.82 0.29
C PRO A 48 9.08 16.54 1.46
N PHE A 49 8.59 16.62 2.70
CA PHE A 49 9.36 16.22 3.89
C PHE A 49 9.76 14.75 3.84
N TRP A 50 8.81 13.85 3.51
CA TRP A 50 9.12 12.42 3.39
C TRP A 50 10.09 12.14 2.26
N GLN A 51 10.00 12.86 1.14
CA GLN A 51 10.99 12.73 0.07
C GLN A 51 12.40 13.04 0.56
N GLU A 52 12.61 14.18 1.21
CA GLU A 52 13.93 14.55 1.74
C GLU A 52 14.47 13.47 2.70
N MET A 53 13.62 12.98 3.61
CA MET A 53 13.98 11.93 4.55
C MET A 53 14.35 10.63 3.85
N LEU A 54 13.57 10.21 2.85
CA LEU A 54 13.81 8.96 2.13
C LEU A 54 15.08 9.04 1.28
N GLU A 55 15.30 10.15 0.58
CA GLU A 55 16.52 10.36 -0.22
C GLU A 55 17.78 10.33 0.66
N LYS A 56 17.74 11.02 1.80
CA LYS A 56 18.86 11.07 2.75
C LYS A 56 19.19 9.70 3.35
N ASN A 57 18.19 8.89 3.68
CA ASN A 57 18.39 7.65 4.44
C ASN A 57 18.53 6.40 3.56
N PHE A 58 17.99 6.43 2.34
CA PHE A 58 17.85 5.23 1.50
C PHE A 58 18.50 5.34 0.12
N GLY A 59 19.07 6.49 -0.24
CA GLY A 59 19.59 6.74 -1.58
C GLY A 59 20.61 5.71 -2.11
N LYS A 60 21.45 5.15 -1.22
CA LYS A 60 22.43 4.10 -1.58
C LYS A 60 21.80 2.73 -1.78
N ARG A 61 20.76 2.40 -1.01
CA ARG A 61 20.13 1.06 -1.00
C ARG A 61 19.05 0.91 -2.06
N TYR A 62 18.33 1.99 -2.33
CA TYR A 62 17.25 2.06 -3.29
C TYR A 62 17.60 3.12 -4.33
N PRO A 63 18.40 2.79 -5.36
CA PRO A 63 18.88 3.76 -6.35
C PRO A 63 17.74 4.38 -7.17
N TYR A 64 16.62 3.69 -7.32
CA TYR A 64 15.44 4.16 -8.04
C TYR A 64 14.40 4.65 -7.06
N ARG A 65 14.06 5.93 -7.14
CA ARG A 65 13.16 6.61 -6.20
C ARG A 65 12.30 7.57 -6.99
N TYR A 66 10.99 7.48 -6.82
CA TYR A 66 10.02 8.25 -7.57
C TYR A 66 8.97 8.79 -6.61
N PHE A 67 8.61 10.06 -6.75
CA PHE A 67 7.69 10.76 -5.87
C PHE A 67 6.64 11.49 -6.70
N GLN A 68 5.37 11.32 -6.32
CA GLN A 68 4.23 12.02 -6.88
C GLN A 68 3.56 12.80 -5.75
N HIS A 69 3.81 14.10 -5.70
CA HIS A 69 3.26 14.94 -4.65
C HIS A 69 1.80 15.27 -4.90
N HIS A 70 1.04 15.35 -3.81
CA HIS A 70 -0.32 15.83 -3.83
C HIS A 70 -0.64 16.55 -2.52
N ASN A 71 -1.64 17.44 -2.57
CA ASN A 71 -2.07 18.20 -1.40
C ASN A 71 -2.61 17.29 -0.28
N ASN A 72 -2.63 17.82 0.95
CA ASN A 72 -3.15 17.15 2.14
C ASN A 72 -2.54 15.77 2.44
N ALA A 73 -1.24 15.62 2.22
CA ALA A 73 -0.55 14.33 2.30
C ALA A 73 -1.22 13.27 1.42
N GLY A 74 -1.67 13.61 0.22
CA GLY A 74 -2.20 12.64 -0.74
C GLY A 74 -1.12 12.01 -1.62
N GLY A 75 0.16 12.27 -1.37
CA GLY A 75 1.24 11.89 -2.28
C GLY A 75 1.57 10.40 -2.22
N LEU A 76 2.04 9.87 -3.35
CA LEU A 76 2.53 8.49 -3.47
C LEU A 76 4.02 8.49 -3.76
N ALA A 77 4.74 7.50 -3.23
CA ALA A 77 6.13 7.28 -3.59
C ALA A 77 6.44 5.81 -3.84
N VAL A 78 7.49 5.57 -4.63
CA VAL A 78 8.07 4.26 -4.85
C VAL A 78 9.57 4.39 -4.63
N ILE A 79 10.13 3.56 -3.75
CA ILE A 79 11.59 3.39 -3.65
C ILE A 79 11.94 1.94 -3.92
N ALA A 80 12.89 1.70 -4.81
CA ALA A 80 13.12 0.40 -5.43
C ALA A 80 14.61 0.12 -5.68
N LYS A 81 14.95 -1.16 -5.62
CA LYS A 81 16.25 -1.70 -6.08
C LYS A 81 16.30 -1.85 -7.61
N PHE A 82 15.14 -1.86 -8.26
CA PHE A 82 14.95 -2.04 -9.70
C PHE A 82 14.39 -0.76 -10.34
N PRO A 83 14.68 -0.48 -11.62
CA PRO A 83 14.10 0.67 -12.31
C PRO A 83 12.58 0.52 -12.42
N CYS A 84 11.87 1.65 -12.37
CA CYS A 84 10.43 1.71 -12.58
C CYS A 84 10.08 2.65 -13.73
N GLU A 85 9.09 2.28 -14.52
CA GLU A 85 8.55 3.12 -15.59
C GLU A 85 7.04 3.30 -15.36
N THR A 86 6.62 4.55 -15.20
CA THR A 86 5.20 4.89 -15.05
C THR A 86 4.43 4.46 -16.30
N ILE A 87 3.36 3.71 -16.10
CA ILE A 87 2.37 3.40 -17.13
C ILE A 87 1.28 4.45 -17.08
N GLU A 88 0.78 4.73 -15.88
CA GLU A 88 -0.33 5.64 -15.68
C GLU A 88 -0.26 6.26 -14.27
N TYR A 89 -0.62 7.54 -14.15
CA TYR A 89 -0.84 8.20 -12.87
C TYR A 89 -2.15 8.96 -12.94
N ILE A 90 -3.16 8.45 -12.22
CA ILE A 90 -4.55 8.83 -12.40
C ILE A 90 -5.04 9.54 -11.16
N HIS A 91 -5.66 10.70 -11.35
CA HIS A 91 -6.61 11.23 -10.38
C HIS A 91 -8.01 10.81 -10.81
N PRO A 92 -8.64 9.84 -10.11
CA PRO A 92 -9.96 9.40 -10.51
C PRO A 92 -10.96 10.56 -10.41
N GLN A 93 -11.91 10.64 -11.35
CA GLN A 93 -12.97 11.66 -11.32
C GLN A 93 -13.82 11.57 -10.03
N ILE A 94 -13.85 10.38 -9.44
CA ILE A 94 -14.52 10.06 -8.19
C ILE A 94 -13.49 9.35 -7.31
N GLY A 95 -13.18 9.94 -6.16
CA GLY A 95 -12.12 9.46 -5.28
C GLY A 95 -11.25 10.59 -4.78
N TRP A 96 -10.43 10.30 -3.78
CA TRP A 96 -9.67 11.32 -3.05
C TRP A 96 -8.20 11.39 -3.42
N HIS A 97 -7.61 10.23 -3.66
CA HIS A 97 -6.18 10.09 -3.85
C HIS A 97 -5.86 9.61 -5.26
N PRO A 98 -4.67 9.95 -5.77
CA PRO A 98 -4.19 9.40 -7.02
C PRO A 98 -3.99 7.88 -6.92
N ILE A 99 -3.98 7.25 -8.09
CA ILE A 99 -3.56 5.87 -8.30
C ILE A 99 -2.33 5.88 -9.20
N TRP A 100 -1.30 5.13 -8.84
CA TRP A 100 -0.08 5.03 -9.64
C TRP A 100 0.15 3.61 -10.14
N ILE A 101 0.10 3.45 -11.47
CA ILE A 101 0.42 2.20 -12.16
C ILE A 101 1.77 2.35 -12.84
N PHE A 102 2.67 1.39 -12.59
CA PHE A 102 4.01 1.37 -13.17
C PHE A 102 4.47 -0.05 -13.42
N LYS A 103 5.52 -0.24 -14.22
CA LYS A 103 6.20 -1.52 -14.39
C LYS A 103 7.62 -1.47 -13.82
N SER A 104 8.13 -2.61 -13.40
CA SER A 104 9.53 -2.76 -12.98
C SER A 104 10.10 -4.10 -13.45
N ASP A 105 11.37 -4.09 -13.89
CA ASP A 105 12.12 -5.28 -14.29
C ASP A 105 12.78 -5.91 -13.06
N THR A 106 12.13 -6.92 -12.50
CA THR A 106 12.51 -7.54 -11.21
C THR A 106 13.29 -8.83 -11.37
N SER A 107 13.74 -9.42 -10.26
CA SER A 107 14.31 -10.79 -10.24
C SER A 107 13.33 -11.86 -10.75
N LEU A 108 12.02 -11.59 -10.71
CA LEU A 108 10.98 -12.47 -11.26
C LEU A 108 10.58 -12.08 -12.69
N GLY A 109 11.31 -11.19 -13.36
CA GLY A 109 10.94 -10.62 -14.65
C GLY A 109 10.06 -9.37 -14.52
N PRO A 110 9.46 -8.92 -15.63
CA PRO A 110 8.64 -7.70 -15.64
C PRO A 110 7.36 -7.90 -14.81
N ILE A 111 7.10 -6.96 -13.91
CA ILE A 111 5.89 -6.93 -13.07
C ILE A 111 5.28 -5.53 -13.14
N GLN A 112 3.97 -5.48 -13.32
CA GLN A 112 3.16 -4.28 -13.17
C GLN A 112 2.73 -4.11 -11.71
N PHE A 113 2.79 -2.90 -11.20
CA PHE A 113 2.38 -2.53 -9.87
C PHE A 113 1.28 -1.48 -9.95
N ALA A 114 0.28 -1.58 -9.07
CA ALA A 114 -0.65 -0.50 -8.76
C ALA A 114 -0.44 -0.12 -7.29
N ASN A 115 0.15 1.05 -7.05
CA ASN A 115 0.29 1.68 -5.73
C ASN A 115 -0.95 2.51 -5.44
N LEU A 116 -1.70 2.12 -4.41
CA LEU A 116 -3.03 2.67 -4.10
C LEU A 116 -3.06 3.33 -2.72
N HIS A 117 -3.87 4.37 -2.60
CA HIS A 117 -4.42 4.86 -1.34
C HIS A 117 -5.92 5.09 -1.59
N LEU A 118 -6.77 4.09 -1.37
CA LEU A 118 -8.18 4.22 -1.71
C LEU A 118 -8.90 5.20 -0.78
N THR A 119 -10.02 5.77 -1.23
CA THR A 119 -10.76 6.79 -0.48
C THR A 119 -11.04 6.33 0.96
N PRO A 120 -10.59 7.08 2.00
CA PRO A 120 -10.79 6.70 3.38
C PRO A 120 -12.27 6.74 3.77
N PRO A 121 -12.69 5.97 4.80
CA PRO A 121 -13.93 6.27 5.47
C PRO A 121 -13.82 7.71 6.01
N LEU A 122 -14.72 8.57 5.54
CA LEU A 122 -14.75 10.00 5.84
C LEU A 122 -15.01 10.27 7.35
N VAL A 123 -13.98 10.22 8.20
CA VAL A 123 -14.12 10.53 9.63
C VAL A 123 -13.87 12.02 9.84
N ASN A 124 -14.91 12.85 9.88
CA ASN A 124 -14.80 14.13 10.59
C ASN A 124 -15.19 13.90 12.05
N GLU A 125 -14.33 14.31 12.98
CA GLU A 125 -14.47 14.15 14.43
C GLU A 125 -15.74 14.82 15.02
N SER A 126 -16.52 15.56 14.23
CA SER A 126 -17.53 16.49 14.74
C SER A 126 -18.99 16.01 14.69
N SER A 127 -19.29 14.77 14.28
CA SER A 127 -20.58 14.13 14.67
C SER A 127 -20.63 12.63 14.39
N MET A 128 -21.20 11.88 15.34
CA MET A 128 -21.53 10.45 15.17
C MET A 128 -22.37 10.18 13.90
N GLY A 129 -23.25 11.11 13.52
CA GLY A 129 -24.07 11.02 12.30
C GLY A 129 -23.28 11.14 11.00
N PHE A 130 -22.23 11.97 10.97
CA PHE A 130 -21.34 12.09 9.81
C PHE A 130 -20.44 10.85 9.66
N MET A 131 -19.98 10.25 10.77
CA MET A 131 -19.26 8.97 10.76
C MET A 131 -20.06 7.86 10.07
N PHE A 132 -21.34 7.68 10.42
CA PHE A 132 -22.17 6.66 9.78
C PHE A 132 -22.34 6.95 8.28
N HIS A 133 -22.70 8.17 7.89
CA HIS A 133 -22.89 8.53 6.49
C HIS A 133 -21.64 8.26 5.63
N ALA A 134 -20.47 8.64 6.13
CA ALA A 134 -19.17 8.42 5.52
C ALA A 134 -18.77 6.94 5.36
N LEU A 135 -19.04 6.13 6.37
CA LEU A 135 -18.82 4.68 6.34
C LEU A 135 -19.70 3.99 5.28
N PHE A 136 -20.87 4.55 4.97
CA PHE A 136 -21.77 4.01 3.93
C PHE A 136 -21.47 4.55 2.52
N THR A 137 -20.87 5.73 2.37
CA THR A 137 -20.63 6.36 1.05
C THR A 137 -19.26 6.04 0.45
N SER A 138 -18.25 5.78 1.28
CA SER A 138 -16.90 5.42 0.81
C SER A 138 -16.80 4.05 0.13
N PRO A 139 -17.53 2.98 0.52
CA PRO A 139 -17.39 1.67 -0.14
C PRO A 139 -17.74 1.67 -1.64
N PRO A 140 -18.85 2.31 -2.10
CA PRO A 140 -19.12 2.45 -3.53
C PRO A 140 -18.06 3.25 -4.29
N ILE A 141 -17.48 4.29 -3.68
CA ILE A 141 -16.42 5.09 -4.28
C ILE A 141 -15.17 4.24 -4.51
N ARG A 142 -14.74 3.48 -3.49
CA ARG A 142 -13.57 2.60 -3.61
C ARG A 142 -13.73 1.51 -4.66
N LEU A 143 -14.96 1.00 -4.81
CA LEU A 143 -15.28 0.07 -5.90
C LEU A 143 -15.13 0.73 -7.27
N GLN A 144 -15.53 1.98 -7.43
CA GLN A 144 -15.32 2.72 -8.69
C GLN A 144 -13.83 2.99 -8.94
N GLU A 145 -13.07 3.34 -7.89
CA GLU A 145 -11.61 3.50 -7.97
C GLU A 145 -10.96 2.21 -8.49
N ILE A 146 -11.27 1.04 -7.90
CA ILE A 146 -10.66 -0.22 -8.35
C ILE A 146 -11.12 -0.67 -9.74
N TYR A 147 -12.35 -0.34 -10.16
CA TYR A 147 -12.79 -0.61 -11.53
C TYR A 147 -11.96 0.17 -12.53
N HIS A 148 -11.65 1.42 -12.21
CA HIS A 148 -10.78 2.24 -13.04
C HIS A 148 -9.35 1.70 -13.08
N VAL A 149 -8.79 1.28 -11.94
CA VAL A 149 -7.50 0.58 -11.90
C VAL A 149 -7.50 -0.60 -12.87
N LYS A 150 -8.51 -1.46 -12.79
CA LYS A 150 -8.62 -2.66 -13.64
C LYS A 150 -8.67 -2.36 -15.13
N GLN A 151 -9.20 -1.20 -15.54
CA GLN A 151 -9.23 -0.77 -16.95
C GLN A 151 -7.85 -0.32 -17.45
N CYS A 152 -6.98 0.17 -16.56
CA CYS A 152 -5.65 0.67 -16.89
C CYS A 152 -4.54 -0.38 -16.76
N LEU A 153 -4.84 -1.53 -16.12
CA LEU A 153 -3.89 -2.65 -16.03
C LEU A 153 -3.70 -3.32 -17.40
N GLN A 154 -2.49 -3.83 -17.62
CA GLN A 154 -2.10 -4.57 -18.83
C GLN A 154 -2.19 -6.07 -18.52
N PRO A 155 -3.22 -6.80 -18.98
CA PRO A 155 -3.53 -8.16 -18.53
C PRO A 155 -2.42 -9.20 -18.77
N GLU A 156 -1.55 -8.95 -19.75
CA GLU A 156 -0.42 -9.81 -20.12
C GLU A 156 0.78 -9.70 -19.17
N ILE A 157 0.84 -8.64 -18.34
CA ILE A 157 1.93 -8.43 -17.39
C ILE A 157 1.50 -8.94 -16.00
N PRO A 158 2.30 -9.81 -15.34
CA PRO A 158 2.08 -10.16 -13.94
C PRO A 158 1.90 -8.91 -13.08
N THR A 159 0.84 -8.87 -12.28
CA THR A 159 0.43 -7.64 -11.58
C THR A 159 0.46 -7.83 -10.07
N ILE A 160 0.94 -6.82 -9.34
CA ILE A 160 0.75 -6.65 -7.89
C ILE A 160 -0.04 -5.37 -7.65
N ILE A 161 -1.19 -5.48 -6.99
CA ILE A 161 -2.00 -4.34 -6.54
C ILE A 161 -1.81 -4.21 -5.04
N ALA A 162 -1.25 -3.10 -4.56
CA ALA A 162 -0.85 -2.96 -3.18
C ALA A 162 -0.96 -1.51 -2.69
N GLY A 163 -1.26 -1.36 -1.41
CA GLY A 163 -1.51 -0.03 -0.85
C GLY A 163 -2.38 -0.06 0.38
N ASP A 164 -2.80 1.12 0.80
CA ASP A 164 -3.86 1.31 1.78
C ASP A 164 -5.22 1.24 1.07
N PHE A 165 -6.00 0.20 1.35
CA PHE A 165 -7.33 0.02 0.77
C PHE A 165 -8.40 0.74 1.59
N ASN A 166 -8.06 1.21 2.79
CA ASN A 166 -8.99 1.78 3.76
C ASN A 166 -10.14 0.82 4.16
N GLU A 167 -10.10 -0.47 3.78
CA GLU A 167 -11.08 -1.50 4.14
C GLU A 167 -10.47 -2.79 4.68
N GLY A 168 -11.20 -3.38 5.63
CA GLY A 168 -10.93 -4.68 6.21
C GLY A 168 -11.26 -5.87 5.30
N ASP A 169 -11.20 -7.07 5.87
CA ASP A 169 -11.17 -8.35 5.12
C ASP A 169 -12.40 -8.68 4.29
N ASN A 170 -13.52 -8.04 4.64
CA ASN A 170 -14.83 -8.24 4.02
C ASN A 170 -15.22 -7.03 3.16
N GLY A 171 -14.27 -6.14 2.87
CA GLY A 171 -14.47 -4.96 2.05
C GLY A 171 -14.91 -5.27 0.62
N GLY A 172 -15.54 -4.28 -0.02
CA GLY A 172 -16.11 -4.44 -1.36
C GLY A 172 -15.03 -4.66 -2.40
N VAL A 173 -13.94 -3.89 -2.33
CA VAL A 173 -12.79 -4.01 -3.23
C VAL A 173 -12.08 -5.34 -3.04
N VAL A 174 -11.91 -5.77 -1.80
CA VAL A 174 -11.32 -7.08 -1.45
C VAL A 174 -12.10 -8.22 -2.09
N ASN A 175 -13.42 -8.23 -1.91
CA ASN A 175 -14.29 -9.26 -2.48
C ASN A 175 -14.30 -9.19 -4.02
N TYR A 176 -14.34 -8.00 -4.59
CA TYR A 176 -14.26 -7.81 -6.03
C TYR A 176 -12.96 -8.39 -6.61
N LEU A 177 -11.79 -8.04 -6.07
CA LEU A 177 -10.50 -8.53 -6.57
C LEU A 177 -10.40 -10.06 -6.50
N ARG A 178 -10.85 -10.68 -5.39
CA ARG A 178 -10.94 -12.15 -5.28
C ARG A 178 -11.83 -12.74 -6.37
N ASN A 179 -12.99 -12.14 -6.64
CA ASN A 179 -13.90 -12.55 -7.71
C ASN A 179 -13.31 -12.34 -9.12
N GLN A 180 -12.33 -11.45 -9.26
CA GLN A 180 -11.58 -11.21 -10.50
C GLN A 180 -10.31 -12.08 -10.61
N ASN A 181 -10.22 -13.16 -9.83
CA ASN A 181 -9.12 -14.12 -9.83
C ASN A 181 -7.76 -13.53 -9.40
N PHE A 182 -7.75 -12.42 -8.66
CA PHE A 182 -6.55 -11.99 -7.94
C PHE A 182 -6.39 -12.78 -6.64
N ILE A 183 -5.15 -13.13 -6.33
CA ILE A 183 -4.79 -13.79 -5.08
C ILE A 183 -4.63 -12.72 -4.00
N ASP A 184 -5.48 -12.77 -2.98
CA ASP A 184 -5.28 -12.01 -1.74
C ASP A 184 -4.08 -12.61 -0.99
N ALA A 185 -2.96 -11.89 -0.92
CA ALA A 185 -1.73 -12.41 -0.33
C ALA A 185 -1.86 -12.74 1.15
N LEU A 186 -2.62 -11.93 1.89
CA LEU A 186 -2.74 -12.06 3.33
C LEU A 186 -3.65 -13.25 3.66
N ASN A 187 -4.67 -13.50 2.84
CA ASN A 187 -5.47 -14.72 2.93
C ASN A 187 -4.65 -15.97 2.52
N ALA A 188 -3.94 -15.92 1.39
CA ALA A 188 -3.18 -17.05 0.86
C ALA A 188 -2.05 -17.53 1.80
N THR A 189 -1.47 -16.60 2.56
CA THR A 189 -0.44 -16.86 3.58
C THR A 189 -1.01 -17.05 4.99
N GLN A 190 -2.34 -17.06 5.11
CA GLN A 190 -3.07 -17.23 6.38
C GLN A 190 -2.71 -16.19 7.45
N PHE A 191 -2.28 -15.00 7.04
CA PHE A 191 -1.87 -13.92 7.92
C PHE A 191 -3.03 -13.45 8.83
N LYS A 192 -2.74 -13.19 10.12
CA LYS A 192 -3.72 -12.82 11.14
C LYS A 192 -3.46 -11.47 11.83
N GLY A 193 -2.42 -10.74 11.41
CA GLY A 193 -2.10 -9.43 11.99
C GLY A 193 -2.98 -8.30 11.47
N TYR A 194 -2.71 -7.10 11.98
CA TYR A 194 -3.33 -5.83 11.61
C TYR A 194 -2.26 -4.91 11.03
N THR A 195 -2.67 -3.95 10.20
CA THR A 195 -1.75 -3.00 9.56
C THR A 195 -2.02 -1.57 9.98
N TRP A 196 -3.13 -1.31 10.67
CA TRP A 196 -3.51 -0.01 11.20
C TRP A 196 -3.93 -0.11 12.66
N ARG A 197 -3.60 0.91 13.44
CA ARG A 197 -4.06 1.08 14.82
C ARG A 197 -4.51 2.51 15.08
N TRP A 198 -5.53 2.67 15.91
CA TRP A 198 -5.87 3.96 16.49
C TRP A 198 -6.03 3.86 17.99
N ARG A 199 -5.36 4.76 18.71
CA ARG A 199 -5.37 4.81 20.17
C ARG A 199 -6.14 6.04 20.62
N ILE A 200 -7.22 5.83 21.37
CA ILE A 200 -8.02 6.89 21.99
C ILE A 200 -8.04 6.63 23.49
N ALA A 201 -7.30 7.45 24.24
CA ALA A 201 -7.11 7.24 25.68
C ALA A 201 -6.69 5.79 26.00
N ILE A 202 -7.57 5.00 26.64
CA ILE A 202 -7.32 3.60 27.00
C ILE A 202 -7.73 2.58 25.91
N LEU A 203 -8.46 3.01 24.88
CA LEU A 203 -8.94 2.14 23.80
C LEU A 203 -7.91 2.06 22.66
N CYS A 204 -7.76 0.86 22.10
CA CYS A 204 -6.94 0.63 20.90
C CYS A 204 -7.77 -0.13 19.87
N PHE A 205 -8.13 0.55 18.79
CA PHE A 205 -8.74 -0.04 17.61
C PHE A 205 -7.65 -0.52 16.66
N ARG A 206 -7.92 -1.62 15.96
CA ARG A 206 -6.98 -2.25 15.03
C ARG A 206 -7.76 -2.83 13.87
N GLU A 207 -7.21 -2.67 12.67
CA GLU A 207 -7.80 -3.24 11.46
C GLU A 207 -6.69 -3.52 10.43
N ARG A 208 -7.01 -4.32 9.42
CA ARG A 208 -6.15 -4.63 8.29
C ARG A 208 -6.60 -3.86 7.06
N LEU A 209 -6.11 -2.64 6.94
CA LEU A 209 -6.47 -1.70 5.88
C LEU A 209 -5.51 -1.77 4.69
N ASP A 210 -4.24 -2.05 4.96
CA ASP A 210 -3.20 -2.23 3.95
C ASP A 210 -3.24 -3.66 3.41
N ARG A 211 -3.16 -3.79 2.08
CA ARG A 211 -3.30 -5.09 1.41
C ARG A 211 -2.37 -5.22 0.21
N MET A 212 -2.13 -6.47 -0.18
CA MET A 212 -1.49 -6.82 -1.45
C MET A 212 -2.27 -7.94 -2.13
N PHE A 213 -2.54 -7.74 -3.42
CA PHE A 213 -3.13 -8.72 -4.31
C PHE A 213 -2.17 -8.98 -5.46
N SER A 214 -2.13 -10.22 -5.95
CA SER A 214 -1.34 -10.57 -7.13
C SER A 214 -2.15 -11.30 -8.19
N SER A 215 -1.73 -11.16 -9.45
CA SER A 215 -2.21 -12.05 -10.51
C SER A 215 -1.76 -13.50 -10.25
N PRO A 216 -2.46 -14.51 -10.78
CA PRO A 216 -2.16 -15.93 -10.52
C PRO A 216 -0.73 -16.38 -10.86
N SER A 217 -0.04 -15.67 -11.75
CA SER A 217 1.36 -15.91 -12.13
C SER A 217 2.37 -15.62 -11.02
N LEU A 218 1.96 -14.90 -9.97
CA LEU A 218 2.78 -14.56 -8.80
C LEU A 218 2.15 -15.15 -7.56
N LYS A 219 2.86 -16.06 -6.90
CA LYS A 219 2.41 -16.74 -5.69
C LYS A 219 2.99 -16.03 -4.46
N PRO A 220 2.16 -15.49 -3.56
CA PRO A 220 2.61 -15.04 -2.25
C PRO A 220 2.98 -16.25 -1.38
N VAL A 221 4.12 -16.19 -0.71
CA VAL A 221 4.65 -17.30 0.11
C VAL A 221 4.83 -16.93 1.59
N ASN A 222 4.91 -15.64 1.90
CA ASN A 222 4.99 -15.14 3.27
C ASN A 222 4.37 -13.74 3.33
N SER A 223 3.67 -13.43 4.44
CA SER A 223 3.24 -12.07 4.76
C SER A 223 3.62 -11.73 6.18
N GLU A 224 4.14 -10.52 6.38
CA GLU A 224 4.65 -10.04 7.66
C GLU A 224 4.25 -8.57 7.86
N VAL A 225 4.14 -8.13 9.11
CA VAL A 225 4.00 -6.71 9.45
C VAL A 225 5.10 -6.34 10.44
N ILE A 226 5.77 -5.22 10.17
CA ILE A 226 6.71 -4.62 11.11
C ILE A 226 5.92 -3.68 12.00
N TYR A 227 5.70 -4.06 13.27
CA TYR A 227 4.96 -3.25 14.24
C TYR A 227 5.80 -2.10 14.82
N ASP A 228 6.38 -1.29 13.95
CA ASP A 228 7.27 -0.18 14.26
C ASP A 228 6.99 1.00 13.32
N GLY A 229 7.52 2.17 13.65
CA GLY A 229 7.30 3.42 12.93
C GLY A 229 6.34 4.38 13.65
N ASP A 230 6.33 5.62 13.17
CA ASP A 230 5.59 6.74 13.77
C ASP A 230 4.21 6.95 13.14
N SER A 231 3.83 6.14 12.15
CA SER A 231 2.49 6.13 11.54
C SER A 231 1.48 5.38 12.42
N ASP A 232 0.20 5.65 12.19
CA ASP A 232 -0.90 4.80 12.65
C ASP A 232 -1.03 3.51 11.83
N HIS A 233 -0.44 3.49 10.64
CA HIS A 233 -0.18 2.28 9.86
C HIS A 233 1.18 1.63 10.19
N PHE A 234 1.35 0.40 9.71
CA PHE A 234 2.57 -0.38 9.81
C PHE A 234 3.02 -0.88 8.44
N PRO A 235 4.34 -0.99 8.18
CA PRO A 235 4.82 -1.63 6.97
C PRO A 235 4.32 -3.07 6.86
N LEU A 236 3.53 -3.34 5.82
CA LEU A 236 3.13 -4.67 5.41
C LEU A 236 4.12 -5.19 4.38
N LEU A 237 4.54 -6.45 4.52
CA LEU A 237 5.46 -7.13 3.62
C LEU A 237 4.82 -8.37 3.05
N VAL A 238 5.09 -8.65 1.78
CA VAL A 238 4.77 -9.91 1.14
C VAL A 238 5.94 -10.37 0.28
N ASP A 239 6.32 -11.63 0.46
CA ASP A 239 7.28 -12.32 -0.40
C ASP A 239 6.54 -13.05 -1.51
N PHE A 240 6.94 -12.80 -2.75
CA PHE A 240 6.39 -13.44 -3.95
C PHE A 240 7.41 -14.33 -4.63
N VAL A 241 6.93 -15.41 -5.24
CA VAL A 241 7.68 -16.26 -6.18
C VAL A 241 6.86 -16.42 -7.46
N LYS A 242 7.49 -16.85 -8.56
CA LYS A 242 6.73 -17.28 -9.75
C LYS A 242 5.86 -18.48 -9.40
N ALA A 243 4.60 -18.45 -9.81
CA ALA A 243 3.78 -19.66 -9.81
C ALA A 243 4.38 -20.69 -10.76
N LYS A 244 4.39 -21.97 -10.34
CA LYS A 244 4.73 -23.06 -11.26
C LYS A 244 3.52 -23.27 -12.15
N ASN A 245 3.74 -23.27 -13.47
CA ASN A 245 2.75 -23.70 -14.45
C ASN A 245 2.33 -25.15 -14.20
#